data_AF-A0A524D457-F1
#
_entry.id   AF-A0A524D457-F1
#
_cell.length_a   1.000
_cell.length_b   1.000
_cell.length_c   1.000
_cell.angle_alpha   90.00
_cell.angle_beta   90.00
_cell.angle_gamma   90.00
#
_symmetry.space_group_name_H-M   'P 1'
#
loop_
_entity.id
_entity.type
_entity.pdbx_description
1 polymer ?
#
loop_
_entity_poly.entity_id
_entity_poly.type
_entity_poly.pdbx_seq_one_letter_code
_entity_poly.pdbx_strand_id
1 'polypeptide(L)'
;MEELMMLEYQQVVMGILATLILGFVCTKRKDLIKWLFAYVSTTVGVILTRFQIIDEIFDIIGTVFLVLSSIMIFVAALKDYKETFTPEKKVIPSHLSIVITLF
;
A
#
# COMPACT_ATOMS: atom_id res chain seq x y z
N MET A 1 6.89 30.64 8.12
CA MET A 1 7.55 30.02 6.94
C MET A 1 8.50 28.92 7.39
N GLU A 2 9.39 29.19 8.32
CA GLU A 2 10.34 28.20 8.87
C GLU A 2 9.65 26.99 9.56
N GLU A 3 8.58 27.23 10.34
CA GLU A 3 7.79 26.15 10.96
C GLU A 3 7.10 25.23 9.95
N LEU A 4 6.60 25.78 8.83
CA LEU A 4 5.98 25.01 7.75
C LEU A 4 7.02 24.12 7.06
N MET A 5 8.20 24.67 6.74
CA MET A 5 9.28 23.87 6.16
C MET A 5 9.75 22.75 7.10
N MET A 6 9.79 22.99 8.41
CA MET A 6 10.15 21.97 9.40
C MET A 6 9.14 20.81 9.41
N LEU A 7 7.84 21.13 9.41
CA LEU A 7 6.77 20.12 9.35
C LEU A 7 6.82 19.30 8.07
N GLU A 8 7.05 19.95 6.94
CA GLU A 8 7.15 19.29 5.63
C GLU A 8 8.34 18.34 5.55
N TYR A 9 9.49 18.74 6.09
CA TYR A 9 10.67 17.89 6.14
C TYR A 9 10.45 16.68 7.06
N GLN A 10 9.80 16.90 8.20
CA GLN A 10 9.42 15.82 9.11
C GLN A 10 8.48 14.81 8.45
N GLN A 11 7.52 15.27 7.65
CA GLN A 11 6.62 14.37 6.90
C GLN A 11 7.38 13.48 5.91
N VAL A 12 8.35 14.04 5.18
CA VAL A 12 9.18 13.27 4.23
C VAL A 12 10.00 12.21 4.97
N VAL A 13 10.66 12.59 6.07
CA VAL A 13 11.47 11.67 6.88
C VAL A 13 10.61 10.54 7.45
N MET A 14 9.43 10.87 8.00
CA MET A 14 8.48 9.88 8.51
C MET A 14 7.97 8.95 7.41
N GLY A 15 7.70 9.47 6.20
CA GLY A 15 7.26 8.67 5.05
C GLY A 15 8.32 7.67 4.58
N ILE A 16 9.58 8.10 4.51
CA ILE A 16 10.72 7.24 4.18
C ILE A 16 10.88 6.14 5.22
N LEU A 17 10.88 6.50 6.52
CA LEU A 17 10.99 5.53 7.61
C LEU A 17 9.83 4.52 7.60
N ALA A 18 8.59 4.98 7.43
CA ALA A 18 7.43 4.11 7.35
C ALA A 18 7.53 3.12 6.18
N THR A 19 8.00 3.57 5.02
CA THR A 19 8.18 2.72 3.85
C THR A 19 9.30 1.70 4.03
N LEU A 20 10.41 2.07 4.66
CA LEU A 20 11.48 1.13 4.99
C LEU A 20 11.03 0.07 6.00
N ILE A 21 10.32 0.47 7.05
CA ILE A 21 9.78 -0.45 8.06
C ILE A 21 8.78 -1.41 7.40
N LEU A 22 7.86 -0.89 6.58
CA LEU A 22 6.90 -1.73 5.87
C LEU A 22 7.60 -2.68 4.89
N GLY A 23 8.59 -2.19 4.15
CA GLY A 23 9.42 -3.01 3.26
C GLY A 23 10.12 -4.15 3.99
N PHE A 24 10.68 -3.87 5.17
CA PHE A 24 11.27 -4.89 6.03
C PHE A 24 10.22 -5.92 6.50
N VAL A 25 9.05 -5.46 6.96
CA VAL A 25 7.95 -6.34 7.40
C VAL A 25 7.45 -7.23 6.25
N CYS A 26 7.41 -6.72 5.02
CA CYS A 26 7.01 -7.48 3.83
C CYS A 26 7.95 -8.66 3.52
N THR A 27 9.22 -8.62 3.96
CA THR A 27 10.12 -9.78 3.81
C THR A 27 9.66 -10.98 4.65
N LYS A 28 8.97 -10.74 5.77
CA LYS A 28 8.45 -11.76 6.68
C LYS A 28 6.99 -12.11 6.41
N ARG A 29 6.17 -11.14 5.98
CA ARG A 29 4.74 -11.31 5.69
C ARG A 29 4.42 -10.86 4.27
N LYS A 30 4.28 -11.83 3.36
CA LYS A 30 4.02 -11.57 1.93
C LYS A 30 2.63 -10.97 1.67
N ASP A 31 1.67 -11.17 2.57
CA ASP A 31 0.32 -10.63 2.42
C ASP A 31 0.30 -9.10 2.45
N LEU A 32 1.28 -8.47 3.12
CA LEU A 32 1.44 -7.03 3.21
C LEU A 32 2.07 -6.40 1.96
N ILE A 33 2.54 -7.19 0.99
CA ILE A 33 3.18 -6.66 -0.23
C ILE A 33 2.21 -5.77 -1.02
N LYS A 34 0.91 -6.05 -0.98
CA LYS A 34 -0.11 -5.20 -1.63
C LYS A 34 -0.15 -3.77 -1.06
N TRP A 35 0.18 -3.62 0.23
CA TRP A 35 0.29 -2.31 0.89
C TRP A 35 1.60 -1.60 0.58
N LEU A 36 2.68 -2.36 0.36
CA LEU A 36 4.00 -1.80 0.08
C LEU A 36 3.98 -0.88 -1.15
N PHE A 37 3.31 -1.28 -2.22
CA PHE A 37 3.19 -0.46 -3.43
C PHE A 37 2.51 0.89 -3.18
N ALA A 38 1.43 0.89 -2.38
CA ALA A 38 0.75 2.11 -2.00
C ALA A 38 1.64 3.03 -1.16
N TYR A 39 2.34 2.49 -0.17
CA TYR A 39 3.26 3.26 0.69
C TYR A 39 4.46 3.83 -0.07
N VAL A 40 5.03 3.05 -0.99
CA VAL A 40 6.11 3.52 -1.88
C VAL A 40 5.60 4.65 -2.77
N SER A 41 4.44 4.48 -3.42
CA SER A 41 3.83 5.52 -4.26
C SER A 41 3.52 6.79 -3.47
N THR A 42 3.03 6.66 -2.24
CA THR A 42 2.79 7.80 -1.34
C THR A 42 4.08 8.55 -1.05
N THR A 43 5.14 7.82 -0.67
CA THR A 43 6.41 8.42 -0.27
C THR A 43 7.08 9.13 -1.44
N VAL A 44 7.05 8.53 -2.63
CA VAL A 44 7.51 9.19 -3.87
C VAL A 44 6.67 10.43 -4.15
N GLY A 45 5.34 10.35 -4.04
CA GLY A 45 4.45 11.50 -4.25
C GLY A 45 4.75 12.66 -3.30
N VAL A 46 4.89 12.37 -2.00
CA VAL A 46 5.25 13.38 -0.99
C VAL A 46 6.63 13.97 -1.25
N ILE A 47 7.62 13.17 -1.64
CA ILE A 47 8.95 13.69 -1.97
C ILE A 47 8.87 14.66 -3.17
N LEU A 48 8.16 14.27 -4.23
CA LEU A 48 8.05 15.06 -5.46
C LEU A 48 7.28 16.37 -5.27
N THR A 49 6.18 16.37 -4.51
CA THR A 49 5.44 17.62 -4.21
C THR A 49 6.23 18.58 -3.34
N ARG A 50 7.21 18.10 -2.56
CA ARG A 50 8.09 18.98 -1.77
C ARG A 50 9.26 19.55 -2.57
N PHE A 51 9.58 18.96 -3.72
CA PHE A 51 10.51 19.55 -4.69
C PHE A 51 9.87 20.63 -5.57
N GLN A 52 8.63 21.07 -5.28
CA GLN A 52 7.95 22.21 -5.92
C GLN A 52 8.81 23.48 -5.99
N ILE A 53 9.76 23.65 -5.06
CA ILE A 53 10.70 24.78 -5.06
C ILE A 53 11.56 24.81 -6.35
N ILE A 54 11.71 23.68 -7.03
CA ILE A 54 12.54 23.52 -8.23
C ILE A 54 11.71 23.69 -9.52
N ASP A 55 10.53 23.09 -9.62
CA ASP A 55 9.66 23.16 -10.82
C ASP A 55 8.21 22.76 -10.50
N GLU A 56 7.24 23.47 -11.08
CA GLU A 56 5.79 23.18 -10.99
C GLU A 56 5.43 21.82 -11.60
N ILE A 57 6.22 21.34 -12.58
CA ILE A 57 6.05 20.01 -13.19
C ILE A 57 6.20 18.89 -12.14
N PHE A 58 7.13 19.03 -11.19
CA PHE A 58 7.33 18.02 -10.14
C PHE A 58 6.14 17.94 -9.18
N ASP A 59 5.46 19.06 -8.93
CA ASP A 59 4.27 19.09 -8.10
C ASP A 59 3.09 18.35 -8.74
N ILE A 60 2.89 18.55 -10.05
CA ILE A 60 1.86 17.83 -10.82
C ILE A 60 2.15 16.32 -10.78
N ILE A 61 3.39 15.93 -11.06
CA ILE A 61 3.80 14.51 -11.04
C ILE A 61 3.60 13.93 -9.63
N GLY A 62 4.05 14.64 -8.58
CA GLY A 62 3.89 14.22 -7.20
C GLY A 62 2.42 14.03 -6.82
N THR A 63 1.55 14.96 -7.23
CA THR A 63 0.11 14.88 -7.02
C THR A 63 -0.50 13.66 -7.70
N VAL A 64 -0.08 13.34 -8.93
CA VAL A 64 -0.51 12.12 -9.63
C VAL A 64 -0.11 10.86 -8.85
N PHE A 65 1.10 10.81 -8.30
CA PHE A 65 1.55 9.69 -7.46
C PHE A 65 0.74 9.55 -6.17
N LEU A 66 0.30 10.66 -5.57
CA LEU A 66 -0.57 10.64 -4.38
C LEU A 66 -1.98 10.14 -4.70
N VAL A 67 -2.55 10.57 -5.83
CA VAL A 67 -3.85 10.06 -6.30
C VAL A 67 -3.77 8.57 -6.62
N LEU A 68 -2.72 8.14 -7.32
CA LEU A 68 -2.47 6.73 -7.63
C LEU A 68 -2.33 5.90 -6.35
N SER A 69 -1.57 6.40 -5.38
CA SER A 69 -1.45 5.77 -4.07
C SER A 69 -2.82 5.59 -3.40
N SER A 70 -3.64 6.64 -3.39
CA SER A 70 -4.97 6.59 -2.78
C SER A 70 -5.83 5.48 -3.40
N ILE A 71 -5.81 5.34 -4.72
CA ILE A 71 -6.49 4.24 -5.42
C ILE A 71 -5.93 2.88 -4.98
N MET A 72 -4.61 2.74 -4.90
CA MET A 72 -3.98 1.49 -4.44
C MET A 72 -4.37 1.13 -3.00
N ILE A 73 -4.49 2.11 -2.10
CA ILE A 73 -4.96 1.90 -0.72
C ILE A 73 -6.38 1.34 -0.73
N PHE A 74 -7.29 1.91 -1.51
CA PHE A 74 -8.65 1.39 -1.62
C PHE A 74 -8.69 -0.05 -2.15
N VAL A 75 -7.89 -0.34 -3.19
CA VAL A 75 -7.81 -1.70 -3.74
C VAL A 75 -7.23 -2.70 -2.71
N ALA A 76 -6.18 -2.30 -1.98
CA ALA A 76 -5.58 -3.13 -0.93
C ALA A 76 -6.58 -3.41 0.21
N ALA A 77 -7.29 -2.38 0.67
CA ALA A 77 -8.31 -2.49 1.70
C ALA A 77 -9.48 -3.39 1.27
N LEU A 78 -9.95 -3.27 0.02
CA LEU A 78 -10.99 -4.14 -0.52
C LEU A 78 -10.54 -5.61 -0.61
N LYS A 79 -9.28 -5.85 -0.98
CA LYS A 79 -8.71 -7.21 -0.96
C LYS A 79 -8.64 -7.78 0.45
N ASP A 80 -8.14 -7.02 1.41
CA ASP A 80 -8.11 -7.44 2.83
C ASP A 80 -9.50 -7.74 3.37
N TYR A 81 -10.47 -6.87 3.05
CA TYR A 81 -11.86 -7.08 3.43
C TYR A 81 -12.40 -8.38 2.83
N LYS A 82 -12.17 -8.61 1.53
CA LYS A 82 -12.61 -9.83 0.86
C LYS A 82 -11.99 -11.07 1.48
N GLU A 83 -10.68 -11.08 1.72
CA GLU A 83 -9.96 -12.20 2.34
C GLU A 83 -10.45 -12.48 3.77
N THR A 84 -10.79 -11.44 4.53
CA THR A 84 -11.26 -11.58 5.92
C THR A 84 -12.70 -12.08 6.01
N PHE A 85 -13.59 -11.58 5.15
CA PHE A 85 -15.04 -11.81 5.26
C PHE A 85 -15.61 -12.78 4.22
N THR A 86 -14.84 -13.19 3.22
CA THR A 86 -15.23 -14.27 2.31
C THR A 86 -14.52 -15.53 2.77
N PRO A 87 -15.17 -16.43 3.53
CA PRO A 87 -14.55 -17.69 3.89
C PRO A 87 -14.13 -18.40 2.60
N GLU A 88 -12.87 -18.81 2.51
CA GLU A 88 -12.44 -19.69 1.44
C GLU A 88 -13.44 -20.83 1.36
N LYS A 89 -14.06 -20.99 0.19
CA LYS A 89 -14.89 -22.13 -0.13
C LYS A 89 -13.96 -23.32 0.07
N LYS A 90 -14.02 -23.99 1.24
CA LYS A 90 -13.21 -25.17 1.54
C LYS A 90 -13.32 -26.08 0.33
N VAL A 91 -12.28 -26.14 -0.48
CA VAL A 91 -12.23 -27.06 -1.61
C VAL A 91 -12.18 -28.42 -0.94
N ILE A 92 -13.34 -29.07 -0.88
CA ILE A 92 -13.45 -30.43 -0.37
C ILE A 92 -12.43 -31.23 -1.18
N PRO A 93 -11.38 -31.78 -0.55
CA PRO A 93 -10.38 -32.50 -1.29
C PRO A 93 -11.07 -33.69 -1.98
N SER A 94 -10.75 -33.92 -3.25
CA SER A 94 -11.49 -34.82 -4.16
C SER A 94 -11.74 -36.22 -3.60
N HIS A 95 -10.89 -36.70 -2.69
CA HIS A 95 -11.06 -37.99 -2.00
C HIS A 95 -12.28 -38.02 -1.06
N LEU A 96 -12.69 -36.90 -0.46
CA LEU A 96 -13.85 -36.84 0.43
C LEU A 96 -15.18 -36.77 -0.35
N SER A 97 -15.15 -36.22 -1.57
CA SER A 97 -16.32 -36.17 -2.45
C SER A 97 -16.74 -37.56 -2.91
N ILE A 98 -15.78 -38.48 -3.12
CA ILE A 98 -16.05 -39.86 -3.54
C ILE A 98 -16.77 -40.63 -2.43
N VAL A 99 -16.38 -40.43 -1.17
CA VAL A 99 -17.01 -41.09 -0.02
C VAL A 99 -18.45 -40.64 0.20
N ILE A 100 -18.75 -39.35 -0.03
CA ILE A 100 -20.11 -38.80 0.12
C ILE A 100 -21.03 -39.20 -1.05
N THR A 101 -20.48 -39.51 -2.22
CA THR A 101 -21.28 -39.97 -3.38
C THR A 101 -21.56 -41.48 -3.36
N LEU A 102 -20.85 -42.23 -2.50
CA LEU A 102 -20.96 -43.69 -2.35
C LEU A 102 -21.78 -44.12 -1.12
N PHE A 103 -22.28 -43.17 -0.32
CA PHE A 103 -23.15 -43.39 0.84
C PHE A 103 -24.52 -42.75 0.60
#